data_AF-F3P5B1-F1
#
_entry.id   AF-F3P5B1-F1
#
_cell.length_a   1.000
_cell.length_b   1.000
_cell.length_c   1.000
_cell.angle_alpha   90.00
_cell.angle_beta   90.00
_cell.angle_gamma   90.00
#
_symmetry.space_group_name_H-M   'P 1'
#
loop_
_entity.id
_entity.type
_entity.pdbx_description
1 polymer ?
#
loop_
_entity_poly.entity_id
_entity_poly.type
_entity_poly.pdbx_seq_one_letter_code
_entity_poly.pdbx_strand_id
1 'polypeptide(L)'
;MQVPADLRRAAPRGQSTATWLALLTLLASMIVPLQAQAAVNTDVELSGLALVKSDRDGNDFSSEGLTTQDVAKLSYTWDATKTTMAPGDSFSIDLGAHFKNLENPKTVPLNLPYNGVSTEVGSCKLTERTMECTFNEKVEESSRQRDSRISRARVRLCSSFHRPPRPRRWI
;
A
#
# COMPACT_ATOMS: atom_id res chain seq x y z
N MET A 1 18.62 -15.65 84.53
CA MET A 1 17.50 -14.87 83.95
C MET A 1 17.93 -14.40 82.57
N GLN A 2 17.07 -14.66 81.58
CA GLN A 2 17.27 -14.53 80.13
C GLN A 2 17.55 -13.08 79.68
N VAL A 3 18.41 -12.94 78.66
CA VAL A 3 18.54 -11.75 77.81
C VAL A 3 17.35 -11.69 76.86
N PRO A 4 16.76 -10.50 76.56
CA PRO A 4 16.04 -10.31 75.31
C PRO A 4 16.82 -9.40 74.36
N ALA A 5 16.85 -9.84 73.10
CA ALA A 5 17.50 -9.18 71.98
C ALA A 5 16.68 -8.00 71.43
N ASP A 6 17.39 -6.95 71.01
CA ASP A 6 16.89 -5.82 70.23
C ASP A 6 16.42 -6.27 68.84
N LEU A 7 15.13 -6.09 68.54
CA LEU A 7 14.59 -6.19 67.19
C LEU A 7 14.70 -4.82 66.49
N ARG A 8 15.83 -4.57 65.81
CA ARG A 8 15.93 -3.46 64.86
C ARG A 8 15.08 -3.76 63.62
N ARG A 9 13.94 -3.08 63.52
CA ARG A 9 13.05 -3.09 62.34
C ARG A 9 13.75 -2.35 61.19
N ALA A 10 14.19 -3.09 60.17
CA ALA A 10 14.71 -2.53 58.93
C ALA A 10 13.56 -1.92 58.10
N ALA A 11 13.72 -0.66 57.68
CA ALA A 11 12.81 -0.01 56.73
C ALA A 11 13.11 -0.49 55.30
N PRO A 12 12.10 -0.83 54.48
CA PRO A 12 12.34 -1.22 53.09
C PRO A 12 12.57 0.03 52.23
N ARG A 13 13.83 0.35 51.93
CA ARG A 13 14.22 1.21 50.80
C ARG A 13 14.30 0.33 49.55
N GLY A 14 13.31 0.39 48.67
CA GLY A 14 13.42 -0.34 47.40
C GLY A 14 12.20 -0.40 46.48
N GLN A 15 11.14 0.39 46.69
CA GLN A 15 9.89 0.24 45.92
C GLN A 15 9.69 1.27 44.78
N SER A 16 10.59 2.23 44.62
CA SER A 16 10.38 3.36 43.69
C SER A 16 10.84 3.11 42.25
N THR A 17 11.73 2.15 42.00
CA THR A 17 12.25 1.90 40.64
C THR A 17 11.44 0.85 39.88
N ALA A 18 10.97 -0.19 40.58
CA ALA A 18 10.18 -1.26 39.99
C ALA A 18 8.80 -0.78 39.50
N THR A 19 8.20 0.16 40.23
CA THR A 19 6.91 0.78 39.87
C THR A 19 7.02 1.65 38.62
N TRP A 20 8.13 2.37 38.46
CA TRP A 20 8.41 3.16 37.25
C TRP A 20 8.61 2.30 36.00
N LEU A 21 9.32 1.19 36.13
CA LEU A 21 9.53 0.24 35.03
C LEU A 21 8.19 -0.41 34.61
N ALA A 22 7.36 -0.79 35.57
CA ALA A 22 6.03 -1.34 35.30
C ALA A 22 5.08 -0.33 34.63
N LEU A 23 5.20 0.96 34.97
CA LEU A 23 4.40 2.01 34.35
C LEU A 23 4.85 2.27 32.90
N LEU A 24 6.16 2.26 32.63
CA LEU A 24 6.73 2.43 31.28
C LEU A 24 6.35 1.29 30.34
N THR A 25 6.30 0.04 30.81
CA THR A 25 5.86 -1.10 29.99
C THR A 25 4.36 -1.06 29.69
N LEU A 26 3.55 -0.56 30.62
CA LEU A 26 2.12 -0.34 30.41
C LEU A 26 1.85 0.79 29.39
N LEU A 27 2.66 1.85 29.42
CA LEU A 27 2.59 2.96 28.44
C LEU A 27 3.07 2.53 27.05
N ALA A 28 4.10 1.68 26.96
CA ALA A 28 4.60 1.18 25.67
C ALA A 28 3.63 0.20 24.97
N SER A 29 2.76 -0.47 25.71
CA SER A 29 1.73 -1.36 25.14
C SER A 29 0.50 -0.61 24.61
N MET A 30 0.38 0.69 24.89
CA MET A 30 -0.64 1.57 24.31
C MET A 30 -0.24 2.19 22.97
N ILE A 31 0.94 1.82 22.44
CA ILE A 31 1.34 2.21 21.08
C ILE A 31 0.53 1.33 20.12
N VAL A 32 -0.70 1.77 19.86
CA VAL A 32 -1.48 1.28 18.74
C VAL A 32 -0.65 1.61 17.49
N PRO A 33 -0.24 0.63 16.67
CA PRO A 33 0.31 0.98 15.37
C PRO A 33 -0.79 1.78 14.68
N LEU A 34 -0.50 3.04 14.35
CA LEU A 34 -1.33 3.83 13.46
C LEU A 34 -1.20 3.18 12.09
N GLN A 35 -1.83 2.02 11.92
CA GLN A 35 -2.14 1.48 10.62
C GLN A 35 -3.14 2.49 10.09
N ALA A 36 -2.66 3.47 9.32
CA ALA A 36 -3.51 4.29 8.47
C ALA A 36 -4.28 3.30 7.61
N GLN A 37 -5.47 2.91 8.08
CA GLN A 37 -6.39 2.11 7.33
C GLN A 37 -6.87 3.06 6.26
N ALA A 38 -6.30 2.87 5.08
CA ALA A 38 -6.68 3.49 3.83
C ALA A 38 -8.17 3.19 3.62
N ALA A 39 -9.04 4.06 4.15
CA ALA A 39 -10.44 4.05 3.79
C ALA A 39 -10.48 4.38 2.30
N VAL A 40 -11.16 3.54 1.52
CA VAL A 40 -11.35 3.78 0.09
C VAL A 40 -12.15 5.08 -0.02
N ASN A 41 -11.49 6.15 -0.46
CA ASN A 41 -12.11 7.44 -0.66
C ASN A 41 -12.87 7.37 -1.99
N THR A 42 -14.19 7.29 -1.93
CA THR A 42 -15.08 7.22 -3.10
C THR A 42 -15.09 8.50 -3.93
N ASP A 43 -14.53 9.60 -3.41
CA ASP A 43 -14.49 10.88 -4.10
C ASP A 43 -13.32 11.01 -5.09
N VAL A 44 -12.38 10.05 -5.10
CA VAL A 44 -11.38 9.92 -6.16
C VAL A 44 -12.02 9.16 -7.32
N GLU A 45 -12.37 9.88 -8.38
CA GLU A 45 -13.02 9.28 -9.55
C GLU A 45 -11.99 8.59 -10.45
N LEU A 46 -12.15 7.28 -10.62
CA LEU A 46 -11.40 6.51 -11.60
C LEU A 46 -12.16 6.48 -12.93
N SER A 47 -11.47 6.85 -14.00
CA SER A 47 -12.02 6.87 -15.36
C SER A 47 -10.98 6.38 -16.37
N GLY A 48 -11.41 6.22 -17.63
CA GLY A 48 -10.50 5.86 -18.73
C GLY A 48 -9.77 4.53 -18.54
N LEU A 49 -10.38 3.58 -17.81
CA LEU A 49 -9.84 2.23 -17.64
C LEU A 49 -9.75 1.54 -19.00
N ALA A 50 -8.54 1.24 -19.41
CA ALA A 50 -8.27 0.59 -20.69
C ALA A 50 -7.16 -0.45 -20.53
N LEU A 51 -7.34 -1.60 -21.17
CA LEU A 51 -6.31 -2.61 -21.31
C LEU A 51 -5.63 -2.41 -22.65
N VAL A 52 -4.34 -2.07 -22.61
CA VAL A 52 -3.49 -1.99 -23.79
C VAL A 52 -2.63 -3.25 -23.83
N LYS A 53 -2.56 -3.90 -24.98
CA LYS A 53 -1.64 -5.01 -25.16
C LYS A 53 -0.19 -4.49 -25.16
N SER A 54 0.68 -5.19 -24.43
CA SER A 54 2.10 -4.87 -24.35
C SER A 54 2.96 -6.12 -24.42
N ASP A 55 4.20 -5.96 -24.87
CA ASP A 55 5.20 -7.02 -24.77
C ASP A 55 5.69 -7.19 -23.31
N ARG A 56 6.61 -8.15 -23.10
CA ARG A 56 7.14 -8.46 -21.76
C ARG A 56 7.97 -7.31 -21.16
N ASP A 57 8.50 -6.43 -22.00
CA ASP A 57 9.27 -5.25 -21.60
C ASP A 57 8.36 -4.05 -21.31
N GLY A 58 7.08 -4.12 -21.68
CA GLY A 58 6.06 -3.12 -21.41
C GLY A 58 5.81 -2.12 -22.54
N ASN A 59 6.35 -2.40 -23.74
CA ASN A 59 6.11 -1.60 -24.93
C ASN A 59 4.72 -1.88 -25.50
N ASP A 60 4.05 -0.83 -25.97
CA ASP A 60 2.70 -0.95 -26.52
C ASP A 60 2.73 -1.68 -27.87
N PHE A 61 1.81 -2.62 -28.07
CA PHE A 61 1.73 -3.43 -29.29
C PHE A 61 0.28 -3.53 -29.79
N SER A 62 0.02 -3.11 -31.03
CA SER A 62 -1.33 -3.19 -31.60
C SER A 62 -1.59 -4.57 -32.20
N SER A 63 -2.44 -5.38 -31.58
CA SER A 63 -3.00 -6.58 -32.22
C SER A 63 -4.29 -7.01 -31.52
N GLU A 64 -5.06 -7.87 -32.17
CA GLU A 64 -6.29 -8.42 -31.61
C GLU A 64 -5.99 -9.43 -30.51
N GLY A 65 -6.34 -9.08 -29.27
CA GLY A 65 -6.29 -9.98 -28.13
C GLY A 65 -4.89 -10.28 -27.58
N LEU A 66 -4.86 -10.86 -26.38
CA LEU A 66 -3.63 -11.31 -25.73
C LEU A 66 -3.33 -12.75 -26.14
N THR A 67 -2.10 -13.00 -26.56
CA THR A 67 -1.57 -14.33 -26.83
C THR A 67 -0.74 -14.83 -25.65
N THR A 68 -0.30 -16.09 -25.71
CA THR A 68 0.52 -16.69 -24.64
C THR A 68 1.82 -15.90 -24.47
N GLN A 69 2.12 -15.50 -23.22
CA GLN A 69 3.26 -14.66 -22.82
C GLN A 69 3.10 -13.14 -23.02
N ASP A 70 2.01 -12.69 -23.63
CA ASP A 70 1.72 -11.25 -23.70
C ASP A 70 1.37 -10.70 -22.31
N VAL A 71 1.72 -9.43 -22.11
CA VAL A 71 1.39 -8.66 -20.92
C VAL A 71 0.29 -7.67 -21.30
N ALA A 72 -0.69 -7.47 -20.42
CA ALA A 72 -1.62 -6.37 -20.57
C ALA A 72 -1.16 -5.20 -19.71
N LYS A 73 -1.29 -3.98 -20.19
CA LYS A 73 -1.06 -2.77 -19.43
C LYS A 73 -2.40 -2.12 -19.15
N LEU A 74 -2.81 -2.12 -17.88
CA LEU A 74 -3.96 -1.35 -17.44
C LEU A 74 -3.55 0.12 -17.38
N SER A 75 -4.18 0.94 -18.21
CA SER A 75 -4.15 2.40 -18.11
C SER A 75 -5.40 2.84 -17.38
N TYR A 76 -5.26 3.79 -16.46
CA TYR A 76 -6.39 4.45 -15.81
C TYR A 76 -6.07 5.92 -15.58
N THR A 77 -7.11 6.74 -15.55
CA THR A 77 -7.05 8.13 -15.13
C THR A 77 -7.73 8.24 -13.78
N TRP A 78 -7.11 8.95 -12.86
CA TRP A 78 -7.75 9.30 -11.60
C TRP A 78 -7.92 10.81 -11.54
N ASP A 79 -9.07 11.26 -11.05
CA ASP A 79 -9.47 12.66 -10.91
C ASP A 79 -9.84 12.92 -9.44
N ALA A 80 -9.13 13.85 -8.83
CA ALA A 80 -9.38 14.30 -7.46
C ALA A 80 -9.73 15.79 -7.39
N THR A 81 -10.26 16.36 -8.47
CA THR A 81 -10.69 17.77 -8.51
C THR A 81 -11.90 18.06 -7.61
N LYS A 82 -12.70 17.03 -7.33
CA LYS A 82 -13.94 17.13 -6.55
C LYS A 82 -13.73 16.99 -5.04
N THR A 83 -12.53 16.62 -4.60
CA THR A 83 -12.21 16.39 -3.18
C THR A 83 -10.88 17.02 -2.79
N THR A 84 -10.69 17.24 -1.50
CA THR A 84 -9.38 17.63 -0.96
C THR A 84 -8.71 16.37 -0.47
N MET A 85 -7.68 15.91 -1.18
CA MET A 85 -6.98 14.68 -0.81
C MET A 85 -6.13 14.89 0.44
N ALA A 86 -6.34 14.02 1.42
CA ALA A 86 -5.56 13.96 2.65
C ALA A 86 -4.51 12.84 2.59
N PRO A 87 -3.39 12.96 3.32
CA PRO A 87 -2.44 11.87 3.49
C PRO A 87 -3.15 10.67 4.14
N GLY A 88 -2.95 9.48 3.57
CA GLY A 88 -3.65 8.27 3.99
C GLY A 88 -4.94 7.98 3.21
N ASP A 89 -5.46 8.93 2.43
CA ASP A 89 -6.52 8.64 1.47
C ASP A 89 -6.07 7.56 0.49
N SER A 90 -7.03 6.77 0.03
CA SER A 90 -6.73 5.66 -0.84
C SER A 90 -7.80 5.40 -1.88
N PHE A 91 -7.40 4.73 -2.95
CA PHE A 91 -8.30 4.11 -3.89
C PHE A 91 -7.83 2.69 -4.20
N SER A 92 -8.77 1.84 -4.62
CA SER A 92 -8.48 0.46 -4.96
C SER A 92 -9.09 0.10 -6.32
N ILE A 93 -8.36 -0.71 -7.08
CA ILE A 93 -8.81 -1.28 -8.35
C ILE A 93 -8.79 -2.81 -8.22
N ASP A 94 -9.96 -3.43 -8.41
CA ASP A 94 -10.11 -4.87 -8.61
C ASP A 94 -9.90 -5.20 -10.09
N LEU A 95 -9.00 -6.15 -10.38
CA LEU A 95 -8.64 -6.58 -11.74
C LEU A 95 -9.62 -7.62 -12.32
N GLY A 96 -10.58 -8.08 -11.52
CA GLY A 96 -11.55 -9.10 -11.86
C GLY A 96 -10.96 -10.51 -11.93
N ALA A 97 -11.71 -11.43 -12.55
CA ALA A 97 -11.33 -12.84 -12.58
C ALA A 97 -10.25 -13.20 -13.61
N HIS A 98 -10.10 -12.38 -14.66
CA HIS A 98 -9.32 -12.73 -15.85
C HIS A 98 -7.89 -12.20 -15.83
N PHE A 99 -7.59 -11.22 -14.97
CA PHE A 99 -6.28 -10.58 -14.89
C PHE A 99 -5.68 -10.70 -13.49
N LYS A 100 -4.36 -10.68 -13.46
CA LYS A 100 -3.54 -10.61 -12.25
C LYS A 100 -2.44 -9.59 -12.46
N ASN A 101 -1.96 -8.95 -11.40
CA ASN A 101 -0.74 -8.16 -11.51
C ASN A 101 0.42 -9.07 -11.97
N LEU A 102 1.25 -8.60 -12.90
CA LEU A 102 2.42 -9.37 -13.35
C LEU A 102 3.47 -9.43 -12.23
N GLU A 103 3.62 -8.32 -11.50
CA GLU A 103 4.60 -8.18 -10.43
C GLU A 103 3.84 -8.09 -9.09
N ASN A 104 3.68 -9.21 -8.41
CA ASN A 104 3.05 -9.28 -7.09
C ASN A 104 3.68 -10.35 -6.18
N PRO A 105 3.76 -10.12 -4.85
CA PRO A 105 3.48 -8.85 -4.18
C PRO A 105 4.55 -7.80 -4.50
N LYS A 106 4.14 -6.56 -4.79
CA LYS A 106 5.06 -5.44 -5.07
C LYS A 106 4.44 -4.12 -4.65
N THR A 107 5.27 -3.20 -4.18
CA THR A 107 4.88 -1.79 -4.01
C THR A 107 5.52 -0.96 -5.11
N VAL A 108 4.74 -0.13 -5.78
CA VAL A 108 5.22 0.78 -6.82
C VAL A 108 4.88 2.23 -6.47
N PRO A 109 5.71 3.22 -6.82
CA PRO A 109 5.41 4.62 -6.53
C PRO A 109 4.22 5.10 -7.36
N LEU A 110 3.33 5.89 -6.74
CA LEU A 110 2.29 6.65 -7.41
C LEU A 110 2.83 8.05 -7.69
N ASN A 111 3.01 8.38 -8.97
CA ASN A 111 3.61 9.63 -9.38
C ASN A 111 2.58 10.58 -10.01
N LEU A 112 2.77 11.87 -9.73
CA LEU A 112 2.07 12.99 -10.34
C LEU A 112 3.04 13.91 -11.06
N PRO A 113 2.70 14.41 -12.26
CA PRO A 113 3.40 15.54 -12.82
C PRO A 113 3.11 16.80 -11.97
N TYR A 114 4.16 17.39 -11.40
CA TYR A 114 4.12 18.67 -10.70
C TYR A 114 5.24 19.56 -11.25
N ASN A 115 4.90 20.73 -11.77
CA ASN A 115 5.85 21.63 -12.45
C ASN A 115 6.69 20.96 -13.56
N GLY A 116 6.10 20.01 -14.30
CA GLY A 116 6.79 19.24 -15.34
C GLY A 116 7.71 18.13 -14.81
N VAL A 117 7.77 17.93 -13.48
CA VAL A 117 8.58 16.90 -12.83
C VAL A 117 7.67 15.81 -12.25
N SER A 118 8.01 14.54 -12.52
CA SER A 118 7.32 13.39 -11.93
C SER A 118 7.64 13.30 -10.43
N THR A 119 6.67 13.63 -9.60
CA THR A 119 6.78 13.65 -8.14
C THR A 119 5.99 12.50 -7.53
N GLU A 120 6.62 11.74 -6.64
CA GLU A 120 5.95 10.66 -5.90
C GLU A 120 5.02 11.24 -4.84
N VAL A 121 3.73 10.95 -4.96
CA VAL A 121 2.66 11.44 -4.08
C VAL A 121 1.93 10.32 -3.34
N GLY A 122 2.39 9.09 -3.51
CA GLY A 122 1.80 7.94 -2.87
C GLY A 122 2.50 6.65 -3.29
N SER A 123 1.93 5.53 -2.87
CA SER A 123 2.42 4.21 -3.24
C SER A 123 1.25 3.27 -3.49
N CYS A 124 1.40 2.38 -4.47
CA CYS A 124 0.42 1.38 -4.82
C CYS A 124 0.93 -0.01 -4.44
N LYS A 125 0.21 -0.69 -3.56
CA LYS A 125 0.41 -2.10 -3.22
C LYS A 125 -0.30 -2.97 -4.26
N LEU A 126 0.48 -3.78 -4.96
CA LEU A 126 0.01 -4.75 -5.94
C LEU A 126 -0.10 -6.11 -5.27
N THR A 127 -1.32 -6.59 -5.08
CA THR A 127 -1.59 -7.99 -4.71
C THR A 127 -1.78 -8.82 -5.99
N GLU A 128 -2.18 -10.09 -5.88
CA GLU A 128 -2.45 -10.89 -7.08
C GLU A 128 -3.55 -10.27 -7.96
N ARG A 129 -4.63 -9.74 -7.38
CA ARG A 129 -5.82 -9.27 -8.12
C ARG A 129 -6.30 -7.87 -7.76
N THR A 130 -5.66 -7.22 -6.80
CA THR A 130 -6.01 -5.87 -6.41
C THR A 130 -4.80 -4.96 -6.50
N MET A 131 -5.08 -3.71 -6.77
CA MET A 131 -4.11 -2.62 -6.60
C MET A 131 -4.73 -1.60 -5.67
N GLU A 132 -4.08 -1.35 -4.55
CA GLU A 132 -4.49 -0.35 -3.57
C GLU A 132 -3.43 0.75 -3.52
N CYS A 133 -3.82 1.98 -3.84
CA CYS A 133 -2.94 3.13 -3.82
C CYS A 133 -3.27 4.03 -2.65
N THR A 134 -2.26 4.40 -1.87
CA THR A 134 -2.39 5.29 -0.72
C THR A 134 -1.56 6.55 -0.96
N PHE A 135 -2.17 7.72 -0.75
CA PHE A 135 -1.51 9.01 -0.87
C PHE A 135 -0.63 9.31 0.34
N ASN A 136 0.52 9.94 0.10
CA ASN A 136 1.45 10.40 1.13
C ASN A 136 1.27 11.92 1.39
N GLU A 137 2.10 12.48 2.28
CA GLU A 137 2.05 13.89 2.67
C GLU A 137 2.22 14.88 1.49
N LYS A 138 2.86 14.47 0.40
CA LYS A 138 3.11 15.33 -0.77
C LYS A 138 1.87 15.55 -1.65
N VAL A 139 0.79 14.79 -1.42
CA VAL A 139 -0.44 14.93 -2.18
C VAL A 139 -1.09 16.29 -1.96
N GLU A 140 -1.02 16.84 -0.75
CA GLU A 140 -1.62 18.13 -0.42
C GLU A 140 -0.92 19.28 -1.15
N GLU A 141 0.41 19.22 -1.26
CA GLU A 141 1.18 20.22 -1.99
C GLU A 141 0.93 20.13 -3.50
N SER A 142 1.01 18.91 -4.04
CA SER A 142 0.89 18.67 -5.48
C SER A 142 -0.53 18.91 -5.99
N SER A 143 -1.55 18.61 -5.18
CA SER A 143 -2.95 18.77 -5.58
C SER A 143 -3.41 20.22 -5.66
N ARG A 144 -2.63 21.22 -5.19
CA ARG A 144 -3.02 22.64 -5.37
C ARG A 144 -3.10 23.03 -6.84
N GLN A 145 -2.30 22.40 -7.71
CA GLN A 145 -2.33 22.64 -9.15
C GLN A 145 -3.46 21.83 -9.81
N ARG A 146 -4.28 22.47 -10.65
CA ARG A 146 -5.38 21.80 -11.36
C ARG A 146 -4.88 20.68 -12.28
N ASP A 147 -3.75 20.89 -12.95
CA ASP A 147 -3.11 19.95 -13.88
C ASP A 147 -2.52 18.71 -13.17
N SER A 148 -2.23 18.82 -11.88
CA SER A 148 -1.72 17.71 -11.05
C SER A 148 -2.83 16.92 -10.36
N ARG A 149 -4.11 17.31 -10.50
CA ARG A 149 -5.25 16.58 -9.92
C ARG A 149 -5.83 15.51 -10.84
N ILE A 150 -5.37 15.45 -12.10
CA ILE A 150 -5.76 14.44 -13.08
C ILE A 150 -4.49 13.80 -13.63
N SER A 151 -4.30 12.50 -13.44
CA SER A 151 -3.11 11.81 -13.94
C SER A 151 -3.43 10.43 -14.48
N ARG A 152 -2.64 10.01 -15.48
CA ARG A 152 -2.72 8.69 -16.08
C ARG A 152 -1.63 7.79 -15.51
N ALA A 153 -2.02 6.71 -14.87
CA ALA A 153 -1.11 5.69 -14.38
C ALA A 153 -1.25 4.41 -15.20
N ARG A 154 -0.20 3.57 -15.15
CA ARG A 154 -0.14 2.31 -15.89
C ARG A 154 0.41 1.18 -15.02
N VAL A 155 -0.21 0.00 -15.09
CA VAL A 155 0.25 -1.21 -14.39
C VAL A 155 0.27 -2.41 -15.32
N ARG A 156 1.30 -3.25 -15.19
CA ARG A 156 1.47 -4.48 -15.98
C ARG A 156 0.72 -5.65 -15.34
N LEU A 157 -0.03 -6.37 -16.17
CA LEU A 157 -0.92 -7.46 -15.82
C LEU A 157 -0.62 -8.71 -16.65
N CYS A 158 -0.85 -9.88 -16.08
CA CYS A 158 -0.92 -11.14 -16.79
C CYS A 158 -2.36 -11.61 -16.93
N SER A 159 -2.68 -12.18 -18.08
CA SER A 159 -3.91 -12.95 -18.27
C SER A 159 -3.84 -14.24 -17.45
N SER A 160 -4.95 -14.61 -16.79
CA SER A 160 -5.05 -15.84 -16.01
C SER A 160 -5.11 -17.12 -16.85
N PHE A 161 -5.04 -17.04 -18.19
CA PHE A 161 -5.13 -18.16 -19.13
C PHE A 161 -3.90 -19.13 -19.15
N HIS A 162 -3.15 -19.27 -18.05
CA HIS A 162 -2.11 -20.31 -17.86
C HIS A 162 -2.07 -20.74 -16.37
N ARG A 163 -2.28 -22.00 -15.98
CA ARG A 163 -1.72 -23.27 -16.49
C ARG A 163 -2.73 -24.44 -16.41
N PRO A 164 -2.79 -25.37 -17.39
CA PRO A 164 -2.97 -26.78 -17.05
C PRO A 164 -1.67 -27.33 -16.45
N PRO A 165 -1.72 -28.21 -15.41
CA PRO A 165 -0.52 -28.85 -14.90
C PRO A 165 0.15 -29.67 -16.01
N ARG A 166 1.47 -29.52 -16.17
CA ARG A 166 2.24 -30.45 -17.01
C ARG A 166 1.97 -31.87 -16.48
N PRO A 167 1.53 -32.84 -17.31
CA PRO A 167 1.50 -34.21 -16.85
C PRO A 167 2.93 -34.61 -16.52
N ARG A 168 3.18 -34.97 -15.26
CA ARG A 168 4.42 -35.63 -14.85
C ARG A 168 4.53 -36.88 -15.70
N ARG A 169 5.45 -36.86 -16.67
CA ARG A 169 5.85 -38.03 -17.42
C ARG A 169 6.70 -38.86 -16.46
N TRP A 170 6.08 -39.87 -15.86
CA TRP A 170 6.80 -40.91 -15.13
C TRP A 170 7.58 -41.73 -16.16
N ILE A 171 8.91 -41.72 -16.03
CA ILE A 171 9.80 -42.78 -16.50
C ILE A 171 10.53 -43.25 -15.24
#